data_AF-A0A380NY81-F1
#
_entry.id   AF-A0A380NY81-F1
#
_cell.length_a   1.000
_cell.length_b   1.000
_cell.length_c   1.000
_cell.angle_alpha   90.00
_cell.angle_beta   90.00
_cell.angle_gamma   90.00
#
_symmetry.space_group_name_H-M   'P 1'
#
loop_
_entity.id
_entity.type
_entity.pdbx_description
1 polymer ?
#
loop_
_entity_poly.entity_id
_entity_poly.type
_entity_poly.pdbx_seq_one_letter_code
_entity_poly.pdbx_strand_id
1 'polypeptide(L)' 'MKVAVIGSTHAGVFAAKQIKAEVPDAEVHVFEKNQTVSFLSCGIALWIGDHVSSTERMFTNHLNH' A
#
# COMPACT_ATOMS: atom_id res chain seq x y z
N MET A 1 -1.49 -20.71 -9.49
CA MET A 1 -2.65 -20.27 -8.66
C MET A 1 -2.95 -18.81 -9.01
N LYS A 2 -4.22 -18.39 -9.03
CA LYS A 2 -4.60 -16.98 -9.27
C LYS A 2 -5.20 -16.37 -8.02
N VAL A 3 -4.76 -15.16 -7.66
CA VAL A 3 -5.19 -14.46 -6.46
C VAL A 3 -5.58 -13.02 -6.81
N ALA A 4 -6.74 -12.58 -6.34
CA ALA A 4 -7.17 -11.19 -6.41
C ALA A 4 -7.15 -10.57 -5.00
N VAL A 5 -6.50 -9.42 -4.84
CA VAL A 5 -6.47 -8.62 -3.61
C VAL A 5 -7.25 -7.33 -3.85
N ILE A 6 -8.30 -7.10 -3.07
CA ILE A 6 -9.14 -5.89 -3.17
C ILE A 6 -8.84 -4.98 -1.97
N GLY A 7 -8.31 -3.79 -2.26
CA GLY A 7 -7.78 -2.84 -1.28
C GLY A 7 -6.31 -3.10 -0.98
N SER A 8 -5.49 -2.04 -1.07
CA SER A 8 -4.02 -2.12 -1.00
C SER A 8 -3.43 -0.98 -0.16
N THR A 9 -3.98 -0.77 1.03
CA THR A 9 -3.41 0.14 2.02
C THR A 9 -2.33 -0.57 2.85
N HIS A 10 -2.68 -1.18 3.98
CA HIS A 10 -1.74 -1.91 4.83
C HIS A 10 -1.85 -3.41 4.58
N ALA A 11 -2.97 -4.01 4.99
CA ALA A 11 -3.19 -5.45 4.90
C ALA A 11 -3.03 -6.00 3.47
N GLY A 12 -3.57 -5.32 2.46
CA GLY A 12 -3.47 -5.75 1.06
C GLY A 12 -2.04 -5.80 0.54
N VAL A 13 -1.20 -4.82 0.90
CA VAL A 13 0.21 -4.80 0.50
C VAL A 13 1.01 -5.92 1.18
N PHE A 14 0.80 -6.14 2.48
CA PHE A 14 1.46 -7.23 3.19
C PHE A 14 1.01 -8.60 2.65
N ALA A 15 -0.29 -8.78 2.40
CA ALA A 15 -0.81 -10.02 1.82
C ALA A 15 -0.23 -10.28 0.42
N ALA A 16 -0.25 -9.30 -0.47
CA ALA A 16 0.29 -9.46 -1.83
C ALA A 16 1.80 -9.77 -1.81
N LYS A 17 2.57 -9.08 -0.96
CA LYS A 17 4.01 -9.33 -0.79
C LYS A 17 4.28 -10.74 -0.27
N GLN A 18 3.55 -11.17 0.76
CA GLN A 18 3.75 -12.49 1.35
C GLN A 18 3.40 -13.61 0.38
N ILE A 19 2.29 -13.47 -0.35
CA ILE A 19 1.87 -14.45 -1.37
C ILE A 19 2.93 -14.58 -2.46
N LYS A 20 3.51 -13.45 -2.92
CA LYS A 20 4.57 -13.50 -3.93
C LYS A 20 5.88 -14.10 -3.42
N ALA A 21 6.18 -13.94 -2.13
CA ALA A 21 7.36 -14.51 -1.49
C ALA A 21 7.23 -16.03 -1.27
N GLU A 22 6.08 -16.51 -0.78
CA GLU A 22 5.85 -17.92 -0.46
C GLU A 22 5.42 -18.75 -1.67
N VAL A 23 4.73 -18.12 -2.63
CA VAL A 23 4.25 -18.77 -3.85
C VAL A 23 4.67 -17.94 -5.07
N PRO A 24 5.93 -18.03 -5.51
CA PRO A 24 6.47 -17.20 -6.59
C PRO A 24 5.70 -17.31 -7.91
N ASP A 25 5.10 -18.46 -8.19
CA ASP A 25 4.32 -18.74 -9.40
C ASP A 25 2.85 -18.30 -9.29
N ALA A 26 2.45 -17.70 -8.17
CA ALA A 26 1.12 -17.11 -8.05
C ALA A 26 0.99 -15.89 -8.98
N GLU A 27 -0.11 -15.86 -9.72
CA GLU A 27 -0.57 -14.70 -10.49
C GLU A 27 -1.42 -13.83 -9.56
N VAL A 28 -0.84 -12.74 -9.06
CA VAL A 28 -1.48 -11.86 -8.07
C VAL A 28 -1.92 -10.57 -8.74
N HIS A 29 -3.23 -10.31 -8.71
CA HIS A 29 -3.85 -9.07 -9.19
C HIS A 29 -4.30 -8.23 -8.00
N VAL A 30 -3.86 -6.98 -7.92
CA VAL A 30 -4.23 -6.06 -6.84
C VAL A 30 -5.11 -4.95 -7.41
N PHE A 31 -6.27 -4.75 -6.79
CA PHE A 31 -7.24 -3.72 -7.16
C PHE A 31 -7.36 -2.72 -6.03
N GLU A 32 -6.99 -1.47 -6.27
CA GLU A 32 -7.15 -0.35 -5.34
C GLU A 32 -7.96 0.73 -6.05
N LYS A 33 -8.94 1.30 -5.34
CA LYS A 33 -9.79 2.35 -5.88
C LYS A 33 -9.00 3.66 -6.02
N ASN A 34 -8.09 3.89 -5.10
CA ASN A 34 -7.30 5.12 -5.03
C ASN A 34 -6.06 5.03 -5.94
N GLN A 35 -5.53 6.19 -6.35
CA GLN A 35 -4.27 6.27 -7.10
C GLN A 35 -3.02 6.05 -6.23
N THR A 36 -3.20 5.76 -4.94
CA THR A 36 -2.13 5.56 -3.97
C THR A 36 -2.32 4.26 -3.22
N VAL A 37 -1.19 3.63 -2.87
CA VAL A 37 -1.13 2.43 -2.03
C VAL A 37 -0.39 2.76 -0.75
N SER A 38 -0.71 2.06 0.33
CA SER A 38 -0.05 2.24 1.65
C SER A 38 -0.05 3.66 2.21
N PHE A 39 -1.21 4.32 2.20
CA PHE A 39 -1.38 5.58 2.92
C PHE A 39 -1.30 5.39 4.45
N LEU A 40 -0.45 6.16 5.09
CA LEU A 40 -0.34 6.27 6.55
C LEU A 40 -1.40 7.24 7.08
N SER A 41 -2.64 6.75 7.24
CA SER A 41 -3.73 7.54 7.82
C SER A 41 -3.43 8.04 9.24
N CYS A 42 -2.60 7.31 9.99
CA CYS A 42 -2.11 7.73 11.31
C CYS A 42 -1.23 9.00 11.25
N GLY A 43 -0.64 9.33 10.10
CA GLY A 43 0.18 10.53 9.94
C GLY A 43 -0.61 11.81 9.74
N ILE A 44 -1.95 11.75 9.54
CA ILE A 44 -2.78 12.94 9.27
C ILE A 44 -2.71 13.92 10.45
N ALA A 45 -2.83 13.41 11.68
CA ALA A 45 -2.77 14.25 12.88
C ALA A 45 -1.41 14.93 13.04
N LEU A 46 -0.32 14.25 12.66
CA LEU A 46 1.03 14.80 12.70
C LEU A 46 1.26 15.84 11.60
N TRP A 47 0.66 15.65 10.43
CA TRP A 47 0.71 16.63 9.35
C TRP A 47 -0.05 17.91 9.70
N ILE A 48 -1.27 17.79 10.22
CA ILE A 48 -2.05 18.95 10.70
C ILE A 48 -1.34 19.66 11.85
N GLY A 49 -0.65 18.90 12.70
CA GLY A 49 0.15 19.44 13.81
C GLY A 49 1.53 19.97 13.43
N ASP A 50 1.86 20.10 12.14
CA ASP A 50 3.15 20.59 11.61
C ASP A 50 4.38 19.79 12.11
N HIS A 51 4.15 18.53 12.46
CA HIS A 51 5.19 17.58 12.91
C HIS A 51 5.71 16.69 11.76
N VAL A 52 5.13 16.79 10.56
CA VAL A 52 5.57 16.08 9.35
C VAL A 52 5.82 17.08 8.23
N SER A 53 7.08 17.20 7.81
CA SER A 53 7.54 18.22 6.87
C SER A 53 7.09 18.03 5.41
N SER A 54 6.54 16.86 5.04
CA SER A 54 5.98 16.62 3.70
C SER A 54 4.99 15.45 3.72
N THR A 55 3.86 15.62 3.03
CA THR A 55 2.83 14.58 2.81
C THR A 55 3.35 13.39 2.00
N GLU A 56 4.43 13.56 1.23
CA GLU A 56 5.05 12.47 0.45
C GLU A 56 5.62 11.37 1.36
N ARG A 57 6.04 11.74 2.58
CA ARG A 57 6.48 10.78 3.61
C ARG A 57 5.35 9.97 4.22
N MET A 58 4.09 10.26 3.87
CA MET A 58 2.91 9.51 4.34
C MET A 58 2.56 8.32 3.44
N PHE A 59 3.38 8.01 2.44
CA PHE A 59 3.21 6.86 1.56
C PHE A 59 4.51 6.05 1.53
N THR A 60 4.43 4.75 1.83
CA THR A 60 5.63 3.89 1.84
C THR A 60 6.07 3.41 0.47
N ASN A 61 5.30 3.64 -0.59
CA ASN A 61 5.68 3.35 -1.97
C ASN A 61 4.88 4.21 -2.96
N HIS A 62 5.58 5.00 -3.79
CA HIS A 62 5.02 5.51 -5.03
C HIS A 62 5.04 4.38 -6.06
N LEU A 63 3.87 3.88 -6.46
CA LEU A 63 3.76 3.14 -7.72
C LEU A 63 3.91 4.17 -8.83
N ASN A 64 5.14 4.33 -9.33
CA ASN A 64 5.33 4.91 -10.66
C ASN A 64 4.63 3.98 -11.64
N HIS A 65 3.64 4.53 -12.33
CA HIS A 65 3.07 3.92 -13.52
C HIS A 65 4.16 3.62 -14.55
#